data_AF-A0A8B6Y473-F1
#
_entry.id   AF-A0A8B6Y473-F1
#
_cell.length_a   1.000
_cell.length_b   1.000
_cell.length_c   1.000
_cell.angle_alpha   90.00
_cell.angle_beta   90.00
_cell.angle_gamma   90.00
#
_symmetry.space_group_name_H-M   'P 1'
#
loop_
_entity.id
_entity.type
_entity.pdbx_description
1 polymer ?
#
loop_
_entity_poly.entity_id
_entity_poly.type
_entity_poly.pdbx_seq_one_letter_code
_entity_poly.pdbx_strand_id
1 'polypeptide(L)'
;MVKELPHLGVFTIGIYSGTSKPNRVNDYLKAFVDDMLTVAKIDVFFNDKKFNITFDGFICDAPARSFLKCTKGHSGYYGCERCTQKGEYFNNRIIFPELSPPLRTDEQFNAFI
;
A
#
# COMPACT_ATOMS: atom_id res chain seq x y z
N MET A 1 -12.54 -6.81 6.32
CA MET A 1 -13.68 -6.08 6.89
C MET A 1 -13.16 -5.29 8.07
N VAL A 2 -13.37 -3.97 8.08
CA VAL A 2 -13.04 -3.12 9.23
C VAL A 2 -14.00 -3.54 10.34
N LYS A 3 -13.48 -4.14 11.42
CA LYS A 3 -14.30 -4.79 12.47
C LYS A 3 -15.21 -3.78 13.18
N GLU A 4 -14.79 -2.53 13.17
CA GLU A 4 -15.40 -1.38 13.81
C GLU A 4 -16.65 -0.89 13.03
N LEU A 5 -16.82 -1.27 11.76
CA LEU A 5 -17.91 -0.84 10.88
C LEU A 5 -18.49 -2.01 10.06
N PRO A 6 -19.11 -3.01 10.71
CA PRO A 6 -19.50 -4.27 10.06
C PRO A 6 -20.65 -4.12 9.05
N HIS A 7 -21.42 -3.03 9.13
CA HIS A 7 -22.57 -2.76 8.26
C HIS A 7 -22.28 -1.75 7.16
N LEU A 8 -21.07 -1.18 7.13
CA LEU A 8 -20.71 -0.22 6.10
C LEU A 8 -20.29 -0.98 4.83
N GLY A 9 -21.06 -0.79 3.76
CA GLY A 9 -20.73 -1.32 2.45
C GLY A 9 -19.45 -0.69 1.90
N VAL A 10 -18.71 -1.45 1.10
CA VAL A 10 -17.56 -0.90 0.37
C VAL A 10 -18.07 0.07 -0.69
N PHE A 11 -17.61 1.32 -0.64
CA PHE A 11 -17.83 2.28 -1.71
C PHE A 11 -16.67 2.19 -2.72
N THR A 12 -16.96 1.69 -3.92
CA THR A 12 -15.96 1.56 -4.97
C THR A 12 -15.65 2.91 -5.59
N ILE A 13 -14.40 3.36 -5.45
CA ILE A 13 -13.92 4.66 -5.99
C ILE A 13 -13.11 4.53 -7.28
N GLY A 14 -12.75 3.30 -7.68
CA GLY A 14 -11.94 3.07 -8.87
C GLY A 14 -11.86 1.60 -9.22
N ILE A 15 -11.82 1.30 -10.52
CA ILE A 15 -11.65 -0.03 -11.08
C ILE A 15 -10.64 0.09 -12.23
N TYR A 16 -9.69 -0.83 -12.27
CA TYR A 16 -8.79 -0.99 -13.41
C TYR A 16 -9.04 -2.35 -14.08
N SER A 17 -9.05 -2.34 -15.41
CA SER A 17 -9.17 -3.54 -16.24
C SER A 17 -8.15 -3.45 -17.37
N GLY A 18 -7.36 -4.51 -17.52
CA GLY A 18 -6.30 -4.61 -18.51
C GLY A 18 -5.77 -6.04 -18.57
N THR A 19 -4.98 -6.34 -19.60
CA THR A 19 -4.33 -7.65 -19.76
C THR A 19 -3.15 -7.85 -18.80
N SER A 20 -2.69 -6.79 -18.15
CA SER A 20 -1.60 -6.78 -17.17
C SER A 20 -1.94 -5.84 -16.01
N LYS A 21 -1.06 -5.76 -15.00
CA LYS A 21 -1.12 -4.70 -13.99
C LYS A 21 -0.95 -3.31 -14.64
N PRO A 22 -1.43 -2.23 -14.01
CA PRO A 22 -1.13 -0.87 -14.48
C PRO A 22 0.38 -0.65 -14.51
N ASN A 23 0.88 -0.02 -15.58
CA ASN A 23 2.33 0.14 -15.76
C ASN A 23 2.97 1.06 -14.73
N ARG A 24 2.25 2.09 -14.27
CA ARG A 24 2.76 3.12 -13.36
C ARG A 24 1.78 3.34 -12.23
N VAL A 25 2.25 3.15 -10.99
CA VAL A 25 1.42 3.35 -9.79
C VAL A 25 0.91 4.78 -9.67
N ASN A 26 1.75 5.77 -10.02
CA ASN A 26 1.38 7.19 -9.93
C ASN A 26 0.21 7.52 -10.85
N ASP A 27 0.22 6.98 -12.07
CA ASP A 27 -0.85 7.21 -13.05
C ASP A 27 -2.14 6.51 -12.60
N TYR A 28 -2.02 5.29 -12.05
CA TYR A 28 -3.15 4.53 -11.51
C TYR A 28 -3.81 5.22 -10.30
N LEU A 29 -3.03 5.77 -9.38
CA LEU A 29 -3.55 6.40 -8.15
C LEU A 29 -3.80 7.90 -8.25
N LYS A 30 -3.46 8.54 -9.38
CA LYS A 30 -3.46 10.01 -9.49
C LYS A 30 -4.77 10.65 -9.04
N ALA A 31 -5.89 10.18 -9.58
CA ALA A 31 -7.21 10.74 -9.26
C ALA A 31 -7.52 10.63 -7.76
N PHE A 32 -7.27 9.46 -7.15
CA PHE A 32 -7.45 9.25 -5.72
C PHE A 32 -6.57 10.18 -4.87
N VAL A 33 -5.29 10.32 -5.22
CA VAL A 33 -4.35 11.15 -4.46
C VAL A 33 -4.74 12.63 -4.55
N ASP A 34 -5.12 13.11 -5.74
CA ASP A 34 -5.55 14.49 -5.94
C ASP A 34 -6.80 14.81 -5.10
N ASP A 35 -7.79 13.90 -5.07
CA ASP A 35 -9.01 14.04 -4.27
C ASP A 35 -8.69 14.07 -2.77
N MET A 36 -7.86 13.14 -2.28
CA MET A 36 -7.47 13.09 -0.87
C MET A 36 -6.69 14.32 -0.44
N LEU A 37 -5.77 14.83 -1.28
CA LEU A 37 -5.03 16.06 -1.01
C LEU A 37 -5.93 17.29 -0.98
N THR A 38 -6.99 17.30 -1.79
CA THR A 38 -8.00 18.37 -1.79
C THR A 38 -8.78 18.33 -0.50
N VAL A 39 -9.32 17.17 -0.15
CA VAL A 39 -10.09 16.95 1.08
C VAL A 39 -9.27 17.23 2.34
N ALA A 40 -7.97 16.94 2.34
CA ALA A 40 -7.07 17.25 3.45
C ALA A 40 -6.82 18.75 3.67
N LYS A 41 -7.07 19.60 2.65
CA LYS A 41 -6.81 21.04 2.69
C LYS A 41 -8.07 21.88 2.93
N ILE A 42 -9.25 21.31 2.73
CA ILE A 42 -10.53 22.03 2.88
C ILE A 42 -11.27 21.56 4.13
N ASP A 43 -12.12 22.44 4.63
CA ASP A 43 -13.12 22.05 5.62
C ASP A 43 -14.30 21.39 4.89
N VAL A 44 -14.60 20.14 5.25
CA VAL A 44 -15.72 19.41 4.67
C VAL A 44 -16.96 19.62 5.53
N PHE A 45 -18.01 20.18 4.93
CA PHE A 45 -19.29 20.41 5.60
C PHE A 45 -20.36 19.46 5.07
N PHE A 46 -21.11 18.83 5.97
CA PHE A 46 -22.29 18.03 5.65
C PHE A 46 -23.37 18.25 6.70
N ASN A 47 -24.57 18.66 6.28
CA ASN A 47 -25.67 19.07 7.18
C ASN A 47 -25.21 20.08 8.26
N ASP A 48 -24.55 21.16 7.83
CA ASP A 48 -24.00 22.22 8.68
C ASP A 48 -22.98 21.78 9.75
N LYS A 49 -22.51 20.53 9.68
CA LYS A 49 -21.46 20.00 10.55
C LYS A 49 -20.14 19.92 9.79
N LYS A 50 -19.09 20.40 10.43
CA LYS A 50 -17.71 20.29 9.95
C LYS A 50 -17.15 18.90 10.28
N PHE A 51 -16.59 18.25 9.27
CA PHE A 51 -15.91 16.96 9.38
C PHE A 51 -14.42 17.14 9.09
N ASN A 52 -13.59 16.51 9.91
CA ASN A 52 -12.18 16.36 9.62
C ASN A 52 -11.98 14.96 9.02
N ILE A 53 -11.37 14.91 7.84
CA ILE A 53 -11.10 13.65 7.15
C ILE A 53 -9.62 13.34 7.31
N THR A 54 -9.32 12.21 7.95
CA THR A 54 -7.98 11.68 8.13
C THR A 54 -7.79 10.41 7.32
N PHE A 55 -6.53 10.13 6.96
CA PHE A 55 -6.15 8.90 6.27
C PHE A 55 -5.31 8.04 7.20
N ASP A 56 -5.82 6.87 7.59
CA ASP A 56 -5.13 5.97 8.51
C ASP A 56 -4.17 5.01 7.80
N GLY A 57 -4.53 4.55 6.59
CA GLY A 57 -3.66 3.65 5.83
C GLY A 57 -4.34 2.90 4.68
N PHE A 58 -3.51 2.23 3.90
CA PHE A 58 -3.94 1.31 2.83
C PHE A 58 -4.04 -0.11 3.35
N ILE A 59 -5.19 -0.75 3.15
CA ILE A 59 -5.37 -2.18 3.36
C ILE A 59 -5.21 -2.89 2.02
N CYS A 60 -4.16 -3.69 1.89
CA CYS A 60 -3.82 -4.40 0.67
C CYS A 60 -3.21 -5.77 0.97
N ASP A 61 -3.41 -6.71 0.05
CA ASP A 61 -2.68 -7.98 0.07
C ASP A 61 -1.20 -7.76 -0.33
N ALA A 62 -0.39 -8.81 -0.26
CA ALA A 62 1.05 -8.67 -0.50
C ALA A 62 1.40 -8.18 -1.93
N PRO A 63 0.78 -8.69 -3.01
CA PRO A 63 1.03 -8.19 -4.38
C PRO A 63 0.60 -6.75 -4.61
N ALA A 64 -0.57 -6.32 -4.10
CA ALA A 64 -1.01 -4.93 -4.25
C ALA A 64 -0.14 -4.00 -3.42
N ARG A 65 0.26 -4.40 -2.19
CA ARG A 65 1.17 -3.61 -1.36
C ARG A 65 2.52 -3.37 -2.02
N SER A 66 3.12 -4.40 -2.62
CA SER A 66 4.40 -4.24 -3.34
C SER A 66 4.26 -3.34 -4.57
N PHE A 67 3.12 -3.42 -5.27
CA PHE A 67 2.83 -2.55 -6.40
C PHE A 67 2.71 -1.08 -5.97
N LEU A 68 1.96 -0.81 -4.89
CA LEU A 68 1.77 0.53 -4.34
C LEU A 68 3.08 1.16 -3.84
N LYS A 69 3.93 0.34 -3.22
CA LYS A 69 5.22 0.76 -2.66
C LYS A 69 6.36 0.79 -3.68
N CYS A 70 6.12 0.38 -4.92
CA CYS A 70 7.18 0.15 -5.93
C CYS A 70 8.30 -0.78 -5.45
N THR A 71 7.98 -1.78 -4.62
CA THR A 71 8.96 -2.73 -4.08
C THR A 71 8.89 -4.08 -4.77
N LYS A 72 9.93 -4.90 -4.57
CA LYS A 72 9.93 -6.30 -5.01
C LYS A 72 8.77 -7.07 -4.39
N GLY A 73 8.15 -7.92 -5.18
CA GLY A 73 7.05 -8.78 -4.73
C GLY A 73 7.47 -9.73 -3.60
N HIS A 74 6.48 -10.26 -2.89
CA HIS A 74 6.66 -11.17 -1.75
C HIS A 74 7.46 -12.45 -2.06
N SER A 75 7.58 -12.84 -3.33
CA SER A 75 8.38 -13.97 -3.80
C SER A 75 9.81 -13.60 -4.21
N GLY A 76 10.22 -12.34 -4.06
CA GLY A 76 11.57 -11.89 -4.39
C GLY A 76 12.55 -12.15 -3.25
N TYR A 77 13.83 -12.38 -3.58
CA TYR A 77 14.91 -12.51 -2.60
C TYR A 77 15.08 -11.29 -1.70
N TYR A 78 14.57 -10.12 -2.08
CA TYR A 78 14.55 -8.94 -1.19
C TYR A 78 13.10 -8.48 -0.94
N GLY A 79 12.13 -9.38 -1.00
CA GLY A 79 10.70 -9.06 -0.88
C GLY A 79 10.25 -8.59 0.51
N CYS A 80 11.09 -8.75 1.56
CA CYS A 80 10.80 -8.19 2.89
C CYS A 80 10.84 -6.67 2.79
N GLU A 81 9.71 -5.99 2.94
CA GLU A 81 9.63 -4.51 2.91
C GLU A 81 10.10 -3.86 4.23
N ARG A 82 10.18 -4.62 5.33
CA ARG A 82 10.53 -4.11 6.66
C ARG A 82 11.99 -4.27 7.05
N CYS A 83 12.68 -5.24 6.44
CA CYS A 83 14.00 -5.69 6.83
C CYS A 83 14.94 -5.81 5.64
N THR A 84 16.25 -5.70 5.89
CA THR A 84 17.29 -5.75 4.85
C THR A 84 17.73 -7.18 4.48
N GLN A 85 17.25 -8.19 5.22
CA GLN A 85 17.58 -9.58 4.99
C GLN A 85 17.26 -10.01 3.55
N LYS A 86 18.22 -10.69 2.94
CA LYS A 86 18.02 -11.46 1.71
C LYS A 86 17.30 -12.76 2.07
N GLY A 87 16.16 -13.01 1.45
CA GLY A 87 15.44 -14.28 1.58
C GLY A 87 16.22 -15.43 0.96
N GLU A 88 15.85 -16.63 1.37
CA GLU A 88 16.46 -17.89 0.94
C GLU A 88 15.41 -18.75 0.22
N TYR A 89 15.83 -19.45 -0.83
CA TYR A 89 14.95 -20.38 -1.51
C TYR A 89 14.91 -21.70 -0.76
N PHE A 90 13.73 -22.10 -0.29
CA PHE A 90 13.54 -23.33 0.46
C PHE A 90 12.16 -23.93 0.13
N ASN A 91 12.12 -25.19 -0.31
CA ASN A 91 10.87 -25.91 -0.64
C ASN A 91 9.91 -25.11 -1.54
N ASN A 92 10.39 -24.64 -2.70
CA ASN A 92 9.61 -23.89 -3.70
C ASN A 92 9.00 -22.57 -3.22
N ARG A 93 9.62 -21.93 -2.22
CA ARG A 93 9.25 -20.60 -1.72
C ARG A 93 10.47 -19.83 -1.26
N ILE A 94 10.34 -18.52 -1.17
CA ILE A 94 11.31 -17.67 -0.47
C ILE A 94 10.93 -17.59 1.01
N ILE A 95 11.90 -17.82 1.88
CA ILE A 95 11.79 -17.68 3.33
C ILE A 95 12.73 -16.58 3.84
N PHE A 96 12.43 -16.03 5.02
CA PHE A 96 13.24 -15.03 5.70
C PHE A 96 13.58 -15.57 7.11
N PRO A 97 14.61 -16.42 7.24
CA PRO A 97 14.85 -17.20 8.46
C PRO A 97 15.39 -16.37 9.63
N GLU A 98 16.13 -15.28 9.38
CA GLU A 98 16.64 -14.41 10.45
C GLU A 98 15.47 -13.73 11.17
N LEU A 99 15.46 -13.87 12.50
CA LEU A 99 14.42 -13.37 13.38
C LEU A 99 14.71 -11.95 13.86
N SER A 100 15.98 -11.55 13.88
CA SER A 100 16.41 -10.19 14.27
C SER A 100 17.24 -9.50 13.17
N PRO A 101 16.73 -9.39 11.92
CA PRO A 101 17.45 -8.74 10.86
C PRO A 101 17.43 -7.21 11.06
N PRO A 102 18.42 -6.47 10.54
CA PRO A 102 18.36 -5.02 10.54
C PRO A 102 17.10 -4.52 9.84
N LEU A 103 16.43 -3.57 10.47
CA LEU A 103 15.28 -2.88 9.88
C LEU A 103 15.75 -2.03 8.71
N ARG A 104 14.89 -1.93 7.70
CA ARG A 104 15.16 -1.05 6.56
C ARG A 104 14.94 0.40 6.96
N THR A 105 15.88 1.28 6.64
CA THR A 105 15.73 2.74 6.80
C THR A 105 15.02 3.36 5.61
N ASP A 106 14.55 4.60 5.75
CA ASP A 106 13.90 5.33 4.66
C ASP A 106 14.85 5.54 3.46
N GLU A 107 16.14 5.80 3.70
CA GLU A 107 17.14 5.92 2.63
C GLU A 107 17.31 4.59 1.89
N GLN A 108 17.39 3.48 2.63
CA GLN A 108 17.49 2.15 2.04
C GLN A 108 16.23 1.76 1.27
N PHE A 109 15.06 2.24 1.70
CA PHE A 109 13.78 2.05 1.00
C PHE A 109 13.71 2.88 -0.28
N ASN A 110 14.18 4.12 -0.26
CA ASN A 110 14.20 4.97 -1.45
C ASN A 110 15.22 4.48 -2.51
N ALA A 111 16.31 3.85 -2.07
CA ALA A 111 17.25 3.16 -2.94
C ALA A 111 16.75 1.77 -3.41
N PHE A 112 15.58 1.34 -2.93
CA PHE A 112 15.01 0.03 -3.19
C PHE A 112 14.19 0.02 -4.48
N ILE A 113 14.88 0.12 -5.62
CA ILE A 113 14.28 0.01 -6.96
C ILE A 113 14.92 -1.17 -7.69
#